data_AF-A0A3M1ALL3-F1
#
_entry.id   AF-A0A3M1ALL3-F1
#
_cell.length_a   1.000
_cell.length_b   1.000
_cell.length_c   1.000
_cell.angle_alpha   90.00
_cell.angle_beta   90.00
_cell.angle_gamma   90.00
#
_symmetry.space_group_name_H-M   'P 1'
#
loop_
_entity.id
_entity.type
_entity.pdbx_description
1 polymer ?
#
loop_
_entity_poly.entity_id
_entity_poly.type
_entity_poly.pdbx_seq_one_letter_code
_entity_poly.pdbx_strand_id
1 'polypeptide(L)'
;MKNILLKFQLLVLVAGMLMVSSCDVDPVFDQDNPSLASLTSDPDKAQLQVLVTGLEARHRNFYGSATQMFGSFGREVWAYFGSDPRFISHWLGVGVSDTYNDFFASNGTYLTPYVAVKQANVLLAAANSSTRLTAEERAGYTGFAKTIKGFQLLWPLLQQYQNGIRIDVEDPLNPGPIVGYDEALQAIRDILDEGYSDLQKAGSSFAFTLTSGWAGFDDPAGMAKVNRAIAARAALYAN
;
A
#
# COMPACT_ATOMS: atom_id res chain seq x y z
N MET A 1 -45.19 -50.19 -14.33
CA MET A 1 -43.96 -49.53 -14.83
C MET A 1 -44.19 -48.09 -15.29
N LYS A 2 -45.20 -47.81 -16.13
CA LYS A 2 -45.50 -46.46 -16.64
C LYS A 2 -45.65 -45.37 -15.55
N ASN A 3 -46.34 -45.69 -14.45
CA ASN A 3 -46.54 -44.74 -13.34
C ASN A 3 -45.28 -44.46 -12.50
N ILE A 4 -44.28 -45.36 -12.52
CA ILE A 4 -42.99 -45.16 -11.85
C ILE A 4 -42.10 -44.25 -12.70
N LEU A 5 -42.10 -44.46 -14.02
CA LEU A 5 -41.42 -43.60 -14.99
C LEU A 5 -41.96 -42.16 -14.96
N LEU A 6 -43.27 -41.96 -14.89
CA LEU A 6 -43.86 -40.62 -14.77
C LEU A 6 -43.48 -39.90 -13.47
N LYS A 7 -43.42 -40.63 -12.35
CA LYS A 7 -42.97 -40.06 -11.06
C LYS A 7 -41.49 -39.68 -11.09
N PHE A 8 -40.66 -40.49 -11.73
CA PHE A 8 -39.23 -40.21 -11.89
C PHE A 8 -38.99 -39.00 -12.80
N GLN A 9 -39.75 -38.89 -13.90
CA GLN A 9 -39.73 -37.72 -14.78
C GLN A 9 -40.17 -36.44 -14.04
N LEU A 10 -41.22 -36.52 -13.23
CA LEU A 10 -41.68 -35.37 -12.44
C LEU A 10 -40.63 -34.92 -11.42
N LEU A 11 -39.94 -35.87 -10.78
CA LEU A 11 -38.91 -35.59 -9.77
C LEU A 11 -37.65 -34.97 -10.39
N VAL A 12 -37.25 -35.43 -11.59
CA VAL A 12 -36.17 -34.81 -12.38
C VAL A 12 -36.55 -33.40 -12.83
N LEU A 13 -37.81 -33.17 -13.19
CA LEU A 13 -38.28 -31.87 -13.66
C LEU A 13 -38.37 -30.84 -12.52
N VAL A 14 -38.81 -31.27 -11.33
CA VAL A 14 -38.81 -30.46 -10.10
C VAL A 14 -37.38 -30.18 -9.62
N ALA A 15 -36.49 -31.18 -9.65
CA ALA A 15 -35.08 -30.98 -9.33
C ALA A 15 -34.39 -30.05 -10.33
N GLY A 16 -34.74 -30.13 -11.61
CA GLY A 16 -34.26 -29.22 -12.66
C GLY A 16 -34.69 -27.77 -12.43
N MET A 17 -35.94 -27.54 -12.02
CA MET A 17 -36.45 -26.20 -11.71
C MET A 17 -35.77 -25.55 -10.49
N LEU A 18 -35.33 -26.35 -9.51
CA LEU A 18 -34.60 -25.87 -8.33
C LEU A 18 -33.14 -25.46 -8.63
N MET A 19 -32.59 -25.89 -9.78
CA MET A 19 -31.21 -25.56 -10.17
C MET A 19 -31.08 -24.29 -11.01
N VAL A 20 -32.20 -23.65 -11.40
CA VAL A 20 -32.20 -22.44 -12.25
C VAL A 20 -32.60 -21.17 -11.50
N SER A 21 -32.85 -21.25 -10.20
CA SER A 21 -33.16 -20.11 -9.33
C SER A 21 -31.96 -19.73 -8.46
N SER A 22 -30.82 -19.39 -9.07
CA SER A 22 -29.83 -18.56 -8.39
C SER A 22 -30.16 -17.11 -8.73
N CYS A 23 -30.50 -16.31 -7.73
CA CYS A 23 -30.47 -14.87 -7.89
C CYS A 23 -29.01 -14.47 -8.13
N ASP A 24 -28.73 -13.80 -9.24
CA ASP A 24 -27.52 -13.00 -9.33
C ASP A 24 -27.63 -11.96 -8.21
N VAL A 25 -26.71 -12.03 -7.24
CA VAL A 25 -26.59 -10.99 -6.23
C VAL A 25 -25.98 -9.81 -6.94
N ASP A 26 -26.79 -8.79 -7.22
CA ASP A 26 -26.29 -7.53 -7.75
C ASP A 26 -25.14 -7.06 -6.86
N PRO A 27 -23.99 -6.68 -7.43
CA PRO A 27 -22.89 -6.18 -6.64
C PRO A 27 -23.36 -4.97 -5.83
N VAL A 28 -23.37 -5.12 -4.51
CA VAL A 28 -23.68 -4.01 -3.60
C VAL A 28 -22.48 -3.08 -3.63
N PHE A 29 -22.65 -1.94 -4.31
CA PHE A 29 -21.66 -0.89 -4.27
C PHE A 29 -21.70 -0.21 -2.90
N ASP A 30 -20.52 0.04 -2.34
CA ASP A 30 -20.37 0.83 -1.13
C ASP A 30 -21.05 2.20 -1.34
N GLN A 31 -22.10 2.48 -0.58
CA GLN A 31 -22.84 3.74 -0.68
C GLN A 31 -22.14 4.88 0.06
N ASP A 32 -21.23 4.54 0.97
CA ASP A 32 -20.53 5.48 1.84
C ASP A 32 -19.17 5.90 1.26
N ASN A 33 -18.64 5.15 0.28
CA ASN A 33 -17.38 5.47 -0.40
C ASN A 33 -17.50 5.46 -1.93
N PRO A 34 -16.85 6.40 -2.63
CA PRO A 34 -16.73 6.33 -4.09
C PRO A 34 -16.08 5.02 -4.51
N SER A 35 -16.63 4.37 -5.54
CA SER A 35 -16.07 3.11 -6.04
C SER A 35 -14.66 3.33 -6.59
N LEU A 36 -13.78 2.34 -6.40
CA LEU A 36 -12.43 2.40 -6.97
C LEU A 36 -12.46 2.65 -8.48
N ALA A 37 -13.38 2.01 -9.19
CA ALA A 37 -13.57 2.18 -10.62
C ALA A 37 -13.95 3.63 -11.01
N SER A 38 -14.75 4.32 -10.20
CA SER A 38 -15.11 5.73 -10.46
C SER A 38 -13.92 6.67 -10.27
N LEU A 39 -13.01 6.34 -9.35
CA LEU A 39 -11.79 7.12 -9.10
C LEU A 39 -10.66 6.82 -10.10
N THR A 40 -10.72 5.71 -10.84
CA THR A 40 -9.66 5.30 -11.78
C THR A 40 -10.06 5.36 -13.25
N SER A 41 -11.31 5.69 -13.60
CA SER A 41 -11.75 5.75 -15.02
C SER A 41 -11.34 7.04 -15.73
N ASP A 42 -11.64 8.19 -15.12
CA ASP A 42 -11.25 9.53 -15.58
C ASP A 42 -11.56 10.50 -14.43
N PRO A 43 -10.74 10.58 -13.38
CA PRO A 43 -11.03 11.42 -12.23
C PRO A 43 -10.77 12.90 -12.52
N ASP A 44 -11.46 13.79 -11.81
CA ASP A 44 -11.16 15.22 -11.80
C ASP A 44 -10.09 15.60 -10.76
N LYS A 45 -9.66 16.86 -10.77
CA LYS A 45 -8.62 17.36 -9.85
C LYS A 45 -9.03 17.33 -8.38
N ALA A 46 -10.33 17.45 -8.08
CA ALA A 46 -10.82 17.38 -6.71
C ALA A 46 -10.77 15.93 -6.19
N GLN A 47 -11.15 14.96 -7.01
CA GLN A 47 -11.01 13.53 -6.70
C GLN A 47 -9.53 13.14 -6.52
N LEU A 48 -8.64 13.64 -7.38
CA LEU A 48 -7.20 13.44 -7.24
C LEU A 48 -6.64 14.08 -5.96
N GLN A 49 -7.12 15.26 -5.56
CA GLN A 49 -6.76 15.88 -4.28
C GLN A 49 -7.17 14.99 -3.10
N VAL A 50 -8.36 14.38 -3.11
CA VAL A 50 -8.79 13.45 -2.07
C VAL A 50 -7.84 12.24 -1.98
N LEU A 51 -7.40 11.72 -3.13
CA LEU A 51 -6.43 10.62 -3.17
C LEU A 51 -5.05 11.01 -2.62
N VAL A 52 -4.58 12.22 -2.89
CA VAL A 52 -3.34 12.79 -2.31
C VAL A 52 -3.47 12.91 -0.80
N THR A 53 -4.55 13.51 -0.30
CA THR A 53 -4.81 13.64 1.14
C THR A 53 -4.90 12.27 1.82
N GLY A 54 -5.53 11.29 1.16
CA GLY A 54 -5.57 9.90 1.61
C GLY A 54 -4.19 9.27 1.71
N LEU A 55 -3.32 9.54 0.72
CA LEU A 55 -1.94 9.04 0.73
C LEU A 55 -1.14 9.65 1.89
N GLU A 56 -1.25 10.97 2.14
CA GLU A 56 -0.62 11.61 3.29
C GLU A 56 -1.10 11.02 4.62
N ALA A 57 -2.42 10.78 4.75
CA ALA A 57 -2.98 10.19 5.95
C ALA A 57 -2.46 8.78 6.19
N ARG A 58 -2.42 7.92 5.16
CA ARG A 58 -1.93 6.53 5.29
C ARG A 58 -0.43 6.48 5.51
N HIS A 59 0.34 7.32 4.83
CA HIS A 59 1.79 7.41 4.94
C HIS A 59 2.26 7.67 6.38
N ARG A 60 1.50 8.37 7.22
CA ARG A 60 1.91 8.65 8.61
C ARG A 60 1.75 7.48 9.57
N ASN A 61 0.97 6.45 9.22
CA ASN A 61 0.55 5.42 10.17
C ASN A 61 1.66 4.42 10.55
N PHE A 62 2.67 4.22 9.71
CA PHE A 62 3.78 3.30 10.04
C PHE A 62 4.65 3.83 11.19
N TYR A 63 4.69 5.15 11.40
CA TYR A 63 5.66 5.82 12.24
C TYR A 63 5.72 5.24 13.66
N GLY A 64 4.56 5.03 14.29
CA GLY A 64 4.50 4.50 15.65
C GLY A 64 5.11 3.10 15.75
N SER A 65 4.66 2.16 14.92
CA SER A 65 5.14 0.77 14.93
C SER A 65 6.62 0.67 14.55
N ALA A 66 7.04 1.37 13.49
CA ALA A 66 8.42 1.33 13.04
C ALA A 66 9.38 1.95 14.07
N THR A 67 9.03 3.10 14.64
CA THR A 67 9.86 3.77 15.66
C THR A 67 10.01 2.92 16.91
N GLN A 68 8.92 2.35 17.41
CA GLN A 68 8.96 1.51 18.60
C GLN A 68 9.77 0.23 18.36
N MET A 69 9.56 -0.44 17.23
CA MET A 69 10.23 -1.71 16.92
C MET A 69 11.73 -1.50 16.62
N PHE A 70 12.06 -0.71 15.60
CA PHE A 70 13.46 -0.48 15.22
C PHE A 70 14.23 0.30 16.29
N GLY A 71 13.59 1.24 16.99
CA GLY A 71 14.20 1.94 18.12
C GLY A 71 14.51 1.00 19.30
N SER A 72 13.66 0.00 19.56
CA SER A 72 13.94 -1.02 20.59
C SER A 72 15.10 -1.93 20.17
N PHE A 73 15.12 -2.36 18.90
CA PHE A 73 16.22 -3.17 18.36
C PHE A 73 17.55 -2.41 18.38
N GLY A 74 17.52 -1.11 18.04
CA GLY A 74 18.65 -0.19 18.10
C GLY A 74 19.05 0.27 19.51
N ARG A 75 18.32 -0.13 20.55
CA ARG A 75 18.56 0.26 21.97
C ARG A 75 18.39 1.76 22.27
N GLU A 76 17.65 2.48 21.44
CA GLU A 76 17.37 3.92 21.62
C GLU A 76 16.00 4.18 22.27
N VAL A 77 15.08 3.23 22.11
CA VAL A 77 13.70 3.33 22.61
C VAL A 77 13.39 2.15 23.52
N TRP A 78 12.66 2.43 24.60
CA TRP A 78 12.05 1.39 25.43
C TRP A 78 10.54 1.41 25.21
N ALA A 79 10.02 0.47 24.42
CA ALA A 79 8.59 0.28 24.27
C ALA A 79 7.98 -0.32 25.56
N TYR A 80 7.49 0.56 26.44
CA TYR A 80 6.96 0.18 27.75
C TYR A 80 5.43 0.26 27.78
N PHE A 81 4.78 -0.91 27.84
CA PHE A 81 3.34 -1.02 27.95
C PHE A 81 3.00 -1.84 29.20
N GLY A 82 2.35 -1.21 30.19
CA GLY A 82 1.96 -1.91 31.44
C GLY A 82 1.01 -3.09 31.21
N SER A 83 0.28 -3.09 30.08
CA SER A 83 -0.60 -4.18 29.68
C SER A 83 0.11 -5.38 29.06
N ASP A 84 1.35 -5.22 28.56
CA ASP A 84 2.09 -6.30 27.92
C ASP A 84 3.62 -6.18 28.13
N PRO A 85 4.20 -6.92 29.07
CA PRO A 85 5.63 -6.88 29.34
C PRO A 85 6.48 -7.48 28.20
N ARG A 86 5.87 -8.17 27.22
CA ARG A 86 6.57 -8.86 26.14
C ARG A 86 7.36 -7.93 25.22
N PHE A 87 6.99 -6.66 25.14
CA PHE A 87 7.76 -5.67 24.38
C PHE A 87 9.20 -5.55 24.92
N ILE A 88 9.39 -5.68 26.23
CA ILE A 88 10.73 -5.67 26.84
C ILE A 88 11.44 -6.99 26.54
N SER A 89 10.85 -8.12 26.93
CA SER A 89 11.53 -9.40 26.79
C SER A 89 11.81 -9.76 25.33
N HIS A 90 10.83 -9.63 24.43
CA HIS A 90 10.95 -10.11 23.06
C HIS A 90 11.61 -9.10 22.11
N TRP A 91 11.41 -7.79 22.24
CA TRP A 91 12.17 -6.86 21.39
C TRP A 91 13.55 -6.52 21.94
N LEU A 92 13.74 -6.53 23.26
CA LEU A 92 15.06 -6.29 23.84
C LEU A 92 15.87 -7.58 24.08
N GLY A 93 15.27 -8.76 23.94
CA GLY A 93 15.95 -10.03 24.22
C GLY A 93 16.26 -10.21 25.71
N VAL A 94 15.49 -9.58 26.59
CA VAL A 94 15.70 -9.66 28.04
C VAL A 94 15.05 -10.94 28.57
N GLY A 95 15.88 -11.89 28.98
CA GLY A 95 15.42 -13.14 29.62
C GLY A 95 14.82 -14.17 28.67
N VAL A 96 14.96 -13.99 27.35
CA VAL A 96 14.53 -14.94 26.33
C VAL A 96 15.64 -15.13 25.28
N SER A 97 15.79 -16.33 24.75
CA SER A 97 16.70 -16.64 23.62
C SER A 97 16.03 -16.39 22.27
N ASP A 98 14.70 -16.59 22.21
CA ASP A 98 13.91 -16.55 20.98
C ASP A 98 12.65 -15.71 21.17
N THR A 99 12.25 -15.01 20.12
CA THR A 99 11.01 -14.23 20.12
C THR A 99 9.80 -15.15 19.90
N TYR A 100 8.69 -14.84 20.56
CA TYR A 100 7.43 -15.52 20.29
C TYR A 100 7.00 -15.24 18.85
N ASN A 101 6.79 -16.31 18.08
CA ASN A 101 6.49 -16.25 16.64
C ASN A 101 5.21 -15.47 16.33
N ASP A 102 4.19 -15.55 17.19
CA ASP A 102 2.92 -14.84 17.01
C ASP A 102 2.87 -13.52 17.79
N PHE A 103 4.02 -12.89 18.04
CA PHE A 103 4.04 -11.59 18.69
C PHE A 103 3.49 -10.50 17.76
N PHE A 104 2.21 -10.17 17.95
CA PHE A 104 1.43 -9.25 17.13
C PHE A 104 2.07 -7.87 16.89
N ALA A 105 2.95 -7.42 17.78
CA ALA A 105 3.45 -6.05 17.82
C ALA A 105 4.31 -5.67 16.60
N SER A 106 4.85 -6.64 15.86
CA SER A 106 5.62 -6.40 14.62
C SER A 106 4.73 -6.20 13.39
N ASN A 107 3.44 -6.58 13.44
CA ASN A 107 2.55 -6.55 12.28
C ASN A 107 2.34 -5.14 11.71
N GLY A 108 2.32 -4.11 12.57
CA GLY A 108 2.08 -2.73 12.16
C GLY A 108 3.15 -2.21 11.18
N THR A 109 4.40 -2.62 11.36
CA THR A 109 5.53 -2.21 10.50
C THR A 109 5.50 -2.88 9.12
N TYR A 110 4.73 -3.97 8.96
CA TYR A 110 4.51 -4.64 7.69
C TYR A 110 3.20 -4.19 7.02
N LEU A 111 2.08 -4.26 7.74
CA LEU A 111 0.75 -4.03 7.17
C LEU A 111 0.50 -2.56 6.80
N THR A 112 0.86 -1.63 7.69
CA THR A 112 0.51 -0.21 7.48
C THR A 112 1.21 0.41 6.28
N PRO A 113 2.49 0.10 5.95
CA PRO A 113 3.09 0.56 4.72
C PRO A 113 2.41 0.01 3.46
N TYR A 114 1.99 -1.26 3.43
CA TYR A 114 1.27 -1.80 2.27
C TYR A 114 -0.07 -1.12 2.01
N VAL A 115 -0.76 -0.66 3.05
CA VAL A 115 -1.98 0.14 2.88
C VAL A 115 -1.66 1.48 2.22
N ALA A 116 -0.55 2.12 2.58
CA ALA A 116 -0.08 3.34 1.91
C ALA A 116 0.39 3.07 0.47
N VAL A 117 1.06 1.95 0.21
CA VAL A 117 1.42 1.49 -1.15
C VAL A 117 0.18 1.29 -2.01
N LYS A 118 -0.87 0.66 -1.48
CA LYS A 118 -2.15 0.52 -2.19
C LYS A 118 -2.73 1.88 -2.55
N GLN A 119 -2.75 2.83 -1.61
CA GLN A 119 -3.22 4.19 -1.88
C GLN A 119 -2.38 4.90 -2.95
N ALA A 120 -1.06 4.71 -2.95
CA ALA A 120 -0.18 5.23 -3.99
C ALA A 120 -0.47 4.60 -5.37
N ASN A 121 -0.71 3.29 -5.44
CA ASN A 121 -1.09 2.60 -6.68
C ASN A 121 -2.43 3.14 -7.23
N VAL A 122 -3.42 3.38 -6.37
CA VAL A 122 -4.69 3.99 -6.77
C VAL A 122 -4.48 5.40 -7.32
N LEU A 123 -3.67 6.23 -6.66
CA LEU A 123 -3.33 7.57 -7.16
C LEU A 123 -2.59 7.52 -8.51
N LEU A 124 -1.66 6.56 -8.69
CA LEU A 124 -0.97 6.34 -9.96
C LEU A 124 -1.94 5.99 -11.08
N ALA A 125 -2.82 5.02 -10.86
CA ALA A 125 -3.84 4.62 -11.83
C ALA A 125 -4.78 5.79 -12.18
N ALA A 126 -5.28 6.49 -11.17
CA ALA A 126 -6.15 7.66 -11.30
C ALA A 126 -5.50 8.82 -12.08
N ALA A 127 -4.26 9.17 -11.76
CA ALA A 127 -3.53 10.21 -12.46
C ALA A 127 -3.26 9.82 -13.92
N ASN A 128 -2.94 8.54 -14.18
CA ASN A 128 -2.67 8.05 -15.52
C ASN A 128 -3.90 7.93 -16.40
N SER A 129 -5.09 7.71 -15.84
CA SER A 129 -6.34 7.64 -16.61
C SER A 129 -7.01 9.00 -16.82
N SER A 130 -6.75 9.99 -15.96
CA SER A 130 -7.39 11.31 -16.07
C SER A 130 -7.04 12.01 -17.38
N THR A 131 -8.05 12.41 -18.13
CA THR A 131 -7.94 13.26 -19.33
C THR A 131 -7.90 14.75 -18.97
N ARG A 132 -8.16 15.10 -17.70
CA ARG A 132 -8.23 16.48 -17.18
C ARG A 132 -6.90 17.04 -16.68
N LEU A 133 -5.83 16.24 -16.72
CA LEU A 133 -4.49 16.63 -16.33
C LEU A 133 -3.61 16.93 -17.54
N THR A 134 -2.84 18.00 -17.45
CA THR A 134 -1.71 18.19 -18.36
C THR A 134 -0.63 17.14 -18.12
N ALA A 135 0.34 17.01 -19.04
CA ALA A 135 1.48 16.12 -18.87
C ALA A 135 2.30 16.46 -17.61
N GLU A 136 2.51 17.76 -17.35
CA GLU A 136 3.25 18.25 -16.18
C GLU A 136 2.49 17.95 -14.88
N GLU A 137 1.18 18.18 -14.86
CA GLU A 137 0.36 17.91 -13.67
C GLU A 137 0.35 16.43 -13.33
N ARG A 138 0.17 15.58 -14.35
CA ARG A 138 0.22 14.11 -14.23
C ARG A 138 1.56 13.66 -13.64
N ALA A 139 2.66 14.19 -14.16
CA ALA A 139 4.01 13.87 -13.68
C ALA A 139 4.21 14.31 -12.20
N GLY A 140 3.58 15.41 -11.78
CA GLY A 140 3.54 15.82 -10.37
C GLY A 140 2.88 14.78 -9.47
N TYR A 141 1.69 14.29 -9.84
CA TYR A 141 0.99 13.25 -9.08
C TYR A 141 1.75 11.92 -9.06
N THR A 142 2.26 11.46 -10.20
CA THR A 142 2.95 10.17 -10.30
C THR A 142 4.30 10.20 -9.56
N GLY A 143 5.02 11.33 -9.66
CA GLY A 143 6.27 11.57 -8.95
C GLY A 143 6.09 11.55 -7.43
N PHE A 144 5.06 12.22 -6.91
CA PHE A 144 4.71 12.17 -5.50
C PHE A 144 4.33 10.74 -5.05
N ALA A 145 3.43 10.08 -5.78
CA ALA A 145 2.96 8.74 -5.43
C ALA A 145 4.09 7.71 -5.40
N LYS A 146 4.98 7.69 -6.41
CA LYS A 146 6.15 6.80 -6.46
C LYS A 146 7.16 7.08 -5.35
N THR A 147 7.38 8.35 -5.02
CA THR A 147 8.25 8.75 -3.90
C THR A 147 7.77 8.15 -2.59
N ILE A 148 6.47 8.28 -2.29
CA ILE A 148 5.88 7.70 -1.08
C ILE A 148 5.88 6.17 -1.15
N LYS A 149 5.51 5.56 -2.30
CA LYS A 149 5.50 4.10 -2.49
C LYS A 149 6.87 3.48 -2.18
N GLY A 150 7.94 4.02 -2.77
CA GLY A 150 9.31 3.54 -2.54
C GLY A 150 9.72 3.64 -1.06
N PHE A 151 9.42 4.77 -0.40
CA PHE A 151 9.70 4.92 1.02
C PHE A 151 8.91 3.95 1.90
N GLN A 152 7.64 3.71 1.59
CA GLN A 152 6.80 2.80 2.36
C GLN A 152 7.29 1.35 2.25
N LEU A 153 7.74 0.91 1.08
CA LEU A 153 8.27 -0.45 0.87
C LEU A 153 9.58 -0.75 1.60
N LEU A 154 10.38 0.27 1.98
CA LEU A 154 11.59 0.06 2.77
C LEU A 154 11.29 -0.55 4.15
N TRP A 155 10.19 -0.16 4.80
CA TRP A 155 9.86 -0.63 6.15
C TRP A 155 9.60 -2.14 6.24
N PRO A 156 8.69 -2.75 5.43
CA PRO A 156 8.52 -4.18 5.43
C PRO A 156 9.78 -4.91 4.94
N LEU A 157 10.55 -4.34 4.00
CA LEU A 157 11.81 -4.93 3.54
C LEU A 157 12.82 -5.05 4.69
N LEU A 158 13.03 -3.97 5.45
CA LEU A 158 13.96 -3.97 6.58
C LEU A 158 13.48 -4.84 7.73
N GLN A 159 12.17 -4.96 7.93
CA GLN A 159 11.59 -5.86 8.91
C GLN A 159 11.80 -7.33 8.53
N GLN A 160 11.49 -7.69 7.28
CA GLN A 160 11.51 -9.09 6.83
C GLN A 160 12.90 -9.57 6.43
N TYR A 161 13.76 -8.66 5.97
CA TYR A 161 15.12 -8.93 5.54
C TYR A 161 15.17 -10.10 4.55
N GLN A 162 15.81 -11.22 4.91
CA GLN A 162 15.95 -12.42 4.09
C GLN A 162 14.62 -13.12 3.75
N ASN A 163 13.55 -12.89 4.51
CA ASN A 163 12.23 -13.43 4.17
C ASN A 163 11.62 -12.79 2.93
N GLY A 164 12.14 -11.62 2.51
CA GLY A 164 11.67 -10.92 1.33
C GLY A 164 10.32 -10.23 1.51
N ILE A 165 9.87 -9.57 0.43
CA ILE A 165 8.59 -8.84 0.36
C ILE A 165 7.94 -8.98 -1.01
N ARG A 166 6.69 -8.52 -1.15
CA ARG A 166 6.01 -8.44 -2.45
C ARG A 166 6.12 -7.02 -2.99
N ILE A 167 6.58 -6.87 -4.23
CA ILE A 167 6.62 -5.56 -4.91
C ILE A 167 5.40 -5.38 -5.81
N ASP A 168 5.02 -6.44 -6.52
CA ASP A 168 3.82 -6.48 -7.35
C ASP A 168 2.58 -6.74 -6.48
N VAL A 169 1.91 -5.65 -6.11
CA VAL A 169 0.74 -5.62 -5.21
C VAL A 169 -0.36 -4.68 -5.74
N GLU A 170 -0.36 -4.42 -7.04
CA GLU A 170 -1.39 -3.58 -7.67
C GLU A 170 -2.75 -4.28 -7.68
N ASP A 171 -2.77 -5.58 -7.95
CA ASP A 171 -3.91 -6.46 -7.70
C ASP A 171 -3.78 -7.13 -6.32
N PRO A 172 -4.55 -6.71 -5.30
CA PRO A 172 -4.47 -7.29 -3.97
C PRO A 172 -5.02 -8.72 -3.90
N LEU A 173 -5.82 -9.17 -4.87
CA LEU A 173 -6.35 -10.52 -4.93
C LEU A 173 -5.41 -11.49 -5.66
N ASN A 174 -4.51 -10.96 -6.49
CA ASN A 174 -3.52 -11.74 -7.23
C ASN A 174 -2.12 -11.10 -7.11
N PRO A 175 -1.55 -10.99 -5.90
CA PRO A 175 -0.26 -10.34 -5.73
C PRO A 175 0.87 -11.21 -6.29
N GLY A 176 1.85 -10.58 -6.95
CA GLY A 176 3.05 -11.23 -7.46
C GLY A 176 3.91 -11.83 -6.33
N PRO A 177 4.89 -12.68 -6.66
CA PRO A 177 5.62 -13.49 -5.68
C PRO A 177 6.35 -12.66 -4.62
N ILE A 178 6.71 -13.32 -3.51
CA ILE A 178 7.66 -12.75 -2.57
C ILE A 178 9.04 -12.83 -3.22
N VAL A 179 9.69 -11.68 -3.35
CA VAL A 179 11.04 -11.56 -3.91
C VAL A 179 12.06 -11.38 -2.79
N GLY A 180 13.31 -11.78 -3.06
CA GLY A 180 14.41 -11.68 -2.09
C GLY A 180 14.81 -10.24 -1.77
N TYR A 181 15.69 -10.06 -0.78
CA TYR A 181 16.12 -8.75 -0.29
C TYR A 181 16.70 -7.84 -1.39
N ASP A 182 17.67 -8.35 -2.15
CA ASP A 182 18.37 -7.55 -3.18
C ASP A 182 17.43 -7.16 -4.32
N GLU A 183 16.58 -8.09 -4.76
CA GLU A 183 15.58 -7.85 -5.80
C GLU A 183 14.53 -6.81 -5.35
N ALA A 184 14.02 -6.95 -4.13
CA ALA A 184 13.11 -5.97 -3.53
C ALA A 184 13.76 -4.60 -3.41
N LEU A 185 15.01 -4.53 -2.92
CA LEU A 185 15.71 -3.28 -2.74
C LEU A 185 15.99 -2.60 -4.07
N GLN A 186 16.38 -3.36 -5.10
CA GLN A 186 16.57 -2.82 -6.43
C GLN A 186 15.26 -2.27 -7.00
N ALA A 187 14.15 -3.01 -6.89
CA ALA A 187 12.85 -2.54 -7.34
C ALA A 187 12.39 -1.26 -6.60
N ILE A 188 12.67 -1.13 -5.30
CA ILE A 188 12.40 0.10 -4.55
C ILE A 188 13.22 1.27 -5.11
N ARG A 189 14.50 1.05 -5.43
CA ARG A 189 15.36 2.09 -6.01
C ARG A 189 14.86 2.51 -7.39
N ASP A 190 14.43 1.56 -8.22
CA ASP A 190 13.85 1.83 -9.53
C ASP A 190 12.57 2.67 -9.42
N ILE A 191 11.67 2.33 -8.47
CA ILE A 191 10.47 3.13 -8.19
C ILE A 191 10.83 4.57 -7.79
N LEU A 192 11.88 4.74 -6.96
CA LEU A 192 12.32 6.08 -6.54
C LEU A 192 12.94 6.86 -7.71
N ASP A 193 13.70 6.22 -8.59
CA ASP A 193 14.28 6.82 -9.79
C ASP A 193 13.24 7.23 -10.82
N GLU A 194 12.23 6.39 -11.04
CA GLU A 194 11.06 6.76 -11.83
C GLU A 194 10.31 7.94 -11.20
N GLY A 195 10.10 7.91 -9.88
CA GLY A 195 9.45 9.01 -9.17
C GLY A 195 10.21 10.33 -9.32
N TYR A 196 11.54 10.28 -9.27
CA TYR A 196 12.38 11.45 -9.53
C TYR A 196 12.27 11.92 -10.98
N SER A 197 12.30 11.01 -11.95
CA SER A 197 12.12 11.32 -13.38
C SER A 197 10.78 12.02 -13.64
N ASP A 198 9.71 11.59 -12.98
CA ASP A 198 8.39 12.21 -13.07
C ASP A 198 8.39 13.61 -12.41
N LEU A 199 9.02 13.77 -11.25
CA LEU A 199 9.17 15.08 -10.60
C LEU A 199 9.99 16.08 -11.45
N GLN A 200 10.96 15.62 -12.24
CA GLN A 200 11.71 16.48 -13.18
C GLN A 200 10.86 16.95 -14.37
N LYS A 201 9.78 16.24 -14.69
CA LYS A 201 8.84 16.60 -15.76
C LYS A 201 7.63 17.38 -15.23
N ALA A 202 7.47 17.43 -13.91
CA ALA A 202 6.45 18.25 -13.29
C ALA A 202 6.81 19.74 -13.45
N GLY A 203 5.80 20.60 -13.51
CA GLY A 203 5.97 22.05 -13.64
C GLY A 203 6.62 22.67 -12.39
N SER A 204 6.47 23.98 -12.21
CA SER A 204 7.02 24.68 -11.04
C SER A 204 6.18 24.51 -9.76
N SER A 205 4.95 24.02 -9.88
CA SER A 205 4.02 23.83 -8.76
C SER A 205 3.17 22.58 -8.97
N PHE A 206 2.74 21.94 -7.88
CA PHE A 206 1.77 20.86 -7.96
C PHE A 206 0.36 21.37 -8.28
N ALA A 207 -0.45 20.55 -8.97
CA ALA A 207 -1.88 20.78 -9.16
C ALA A 207 -2.74 20.29 -7.97
N PHE A 208 -2.08 20.00 -6.85
CA PHE A 208 -2.66 19.59 -5.59
C PHE A 208 -1.94 20.32 -4.46
N THR A 209 -2.58 20.40 -3.30
CA THR A 209 -1.98 20.93 -2.09
C THR A 209 -1.56 19.80 -1.17
N LEU A 210 -0.48 20.02 -0.43
CA LEU A 210 0.01 19.14 0.63
C LEU A 210 -0.22 19.81 1.98
N THR A 211 -0.29 19.00 3.04
CA THR A 211 -0.40 19.53 4.40
C THR A 211 0.85 20.34 4.81
N SER A 212 0.73 21.16 5.86
CA SER A 212 1.83 21.97 6.39
C SER A 212 3.05 21.17 6.86
N GLY A 213 2.92 19.84 7.03
CA GLY A 213 4.05 18.96 7.29
C GLY A 213 5.06 18.89 6.15
N TRP A 214 4.68 19.33 4.95
CA TRP A 214 5.53 19.40 3.75
C TRP A 214 6.11 20.79 3.49
N ALA A 215 5.99 21.75 4.42
CA ALA A 215 6.48 23.10 4.19
C ALA A 215 7.93 23.14 3.69
N GLY A 216 8.15 23.74 2.51
CA GLY A 216 9.47 23.80 1.86
C GLY A 216 9.82 22.58 1.00
N PHE A 217 8.92 21.60 0.96
CA PHE A 217 8.96 20.39 0.14
C PHE A 217 7.63 20.15 -0.61
N ASP A 218 6.76 21.16 -0.64
CA ASP A 218 5.40 21.14 -1.18
C ASP A 218 5.31 21.58 -2.66
N ASP A 219 6.44 21.59 -3.35
CA ASP A 219 6.57 21.77 -4.80
C ASP A 219 7.40 20.63 -5.43
N PRO A 220 7.43 20.51 -6.77
CA PRO A 220 8.19 19.44 -7.43
C PRO A 220 9.70 19.42 -7.10
N ALA A 221 10.34 20.58 -6.97
CA ALA A 221 11.77 20.67 -6.69
C ALA A 221 12.11 20.24 -5.26
N GLY A 222 11.28 20.62 -4.30
CA GLY A 222 11.33 20.21 -2.91
C GLY A 222 11.05 18.72 -2.75
N MET A 223 9.98 18.22 -3.35
CA MET A 223 9.67 16.78 -3.33
C MET A 223 10.78 15.95 -3.99
N ALA A 224 11.43 16.47 -5.03
CA ALA A 224 12.58 15.80 -5.64
C ALA A 224 13.75 15.65 -4.65
N LYS A 225 13.99 16.63 -3.76
CA LYS A 225 14.98 16.49 -2.69
C LYS A 225 14.59 15.39 -1.71
N VAL A 226 13.32 15.32 -1.32
CA VAL A 226 12.81 14.25 -0.45
C VAL A 226 13.02 12.88 -1.09
N ASN A 227 12.64 12.74 -2.36
CA ASN A 227 12.86 11.51 -3.13
C ASN A 227 14.34 11.09 -3.14
N ARG A 228 15.25 12.01 -3.46
CA ARG A 228 16.70 11.70 -3.49
C ARG A 228 17.26 11.37 -2.11
N ALA A 229 16.74 11.98 -1.04
CA ALA A 229 17.11 11.61 0.32
C ALA A 229 16.68 10.17 0.68
N ILE A 230 15.48 9.77 0.26
CA ILE A 230 15.00 8.38 0.41
C ILE A 230 15.86 7.42 -0.42
N ALA A 231 16.17 7.78 -1.67
CA ALA A 231 17.02 6.97 -2.54
C ALA A 231 18.44 6.80 -1.98
N ALA A 232 19.02 7.85 -1.40
CA ALA A 232 20.30 7.77 -0.71
C ALA A 232 20.24 6.79 0.47
N ARG A 233 19.16 6.81 1.27
CA ARG A 233 18.94 5.82 2.33
C ARG A 233 18.83 4.40 1.79
N ALA A 234 18.07 4.18 0.71
CA ALA A 234 17.97 2.88 0.07
C ALA A 234 19.33 2.38 -0.44
N ALA A 235 20.17 3.27 -0.98
CA ALA A 235 21.50 2.93 -1.44
C ALA A 235 22.45 2.49 -0.32
N LEU A 236 22.27 2.99 0.91
CA LEU A 236 23.06 2.52 2.06
C LEU A 236 22.80 1.05 2.38
N TYR A 237 21.57 0.57 2.14
CA TYR A 237 21.17 -0.81 2.37
C TYR A 237 21.61 -1.78 1.25
N ALA A 238 22.13 -1.27 0.14
CA ALA A 238 22.56 -2.08 -1.00
C ALA A 238 24.03 -2.54 -0.91
N ASN A 239 24.68 -2.35 0.25
CA ASN A 239 26.09 -2.66 0.48
C ASN A 239 26.28 -3.87 1.38
#